data_AF-A0A534ZVH2-F1
#
_entry.id   AF-A0A534ZVH2-F1
#
_cell.length_a   1.000
_cell.length_b   1.000
_cell.length_c   1.000
_cell.angle_alpha   90.00
_cell.angle_beta   90.00
_cell.angle_gamma   90.00
#
_symmetry.space_group_name_H-M   'P 1'
#
loop_
_entity.id
_entity.type
_entity.pdbx_description
1 polymer ?
#
loop_
_entity_poly.entity_id
_entity_poly.type
_entity_poly.pdbx_seq_one_letter_code
_entity_poly.pdbx_strand_id
1 'polypeptide(L)'
;MTAPVVPVDPDDARLRALERQPAAKAAPAAAKEVEVLFLTQLLRAMRKTIPENDLLPRSPARDVYEGVFDRTVAAAMAERDPLGMVHSISEGVLKPGPEPADTAVGDLPGRDRRGR
;
A
#
# COMPACT_ATOMS: atom_id res chain seq x y z
N MET A 1 27.45 14.54 7.71
CA MET A 1 26.37 13.56 7.93
C MET A 1 25.23 13.90 7.00
N THR A 2 25.16 13.26 5.82
CA THR A 2 24.03 13.44 4.89
C THR A 2 22.97 12.42 5.26
N ALA A 3 21.79 12.88 5.67
CA ALA A 3 20.67 11.99 5.95
C ALA A 3 20.34 11.16 4.69
N PRO A 4 19.99 9.87 4.83
CA PRO A 4 19.56 9.07 3.68
C PRO A 4 18.30 9.70 3.09
N VAL A 5 18.34 10.02 1.79
CA VAL A 5 17.14 10.34 1.02
C VAL A 5 16.37 9.03 0.89
N VAL A 6 15.42 8.80 1.80
CA VAL A 6 14.45 7.73 1.64
C VAL A 6 13.59 8.13 0.43
N PRO A 7 13.57 7.37 -0.67
CA PRO A 7 12.66 7.65 -1.76
C PRO A 7 11.25 7.61 -1.19
N VAL A 8 10.58 8.77 -1.19
CA VAL A 8 9.22 8.89 -0.69
C VAL A 8 8.35 8.10 -1.66
N ASP A 9 7.76 7.00 -1.18
CA ASP A 9 6.74 6.28 -1.92
C ASP A 9 5.60 7.28 -2.23
N PRO A 10 5.22 7.47 -3.51
CA PRO A 10 4.14 8.39 -3.87
C PRO A 10 2.82 8.05 -3.17
N ASP A 11 2.59 6.78 -2.81
CA ASP A 11 1.41 6.35 -2.07
C ASP A 11 1.48 6.81 -0.61
N ASP A 12 2.64 6.67 0.05
CA ASP A 12 2.87 7.20 1.40
C ASP A 12 2.71 8.72 1.46
N ALA A 13 3.25 9.45 0.48
CA ALA A 13 3.08 10.90 0.41
C ALA A 13 1.61 11.32 0.37
N ARG A 14 0.79 10.53 -0.32
CA ARG A 14 -0.65 10.77 -0.50
C ARG A 14 -1.42 10.45 0.78
N LEU A 15 -1.11 9.34 1.45
CA LEU A 15 -1.68 8.99 2.75
C LEU A 15 -1.37 10.08 3.80
N ARG A 16 -0.12 10.55 3.88
CA ARG A 16 0.28 11.67 4.75
C ARG A 16 -0.43 12.99 4.42
N ALA A 17 -0.81 13.21 3.17
CA ALA A 17 -1.61 14.37 2.78
C ALA A 17 -3.07 14.25 3.25
N LEU A 18 -3.61 13.03 3.31
CA LEU A 18 -4.96 12.75 3.82
C LEU A 18 -5.07 12.94 5.34
N GLU A 19 -4.00 12.65 6.10
CA GLU A 19 -3.93 12.90 7.56
C GLU A 19 -4.21 14.36 7.94
N ARG A 20 -3.93 15.31 7.03
CA ARG A 20 -4.18 16.75 7.24
C ARG A 20 -5.63 17.17 7.01
N GLN A 21 -6.47 16.27 6.50
CA GLN A 21 -7.87 16.55 6.19
C GLN A 21 -8.80 16.17 7.36
N PRO A 22 -9.97 16.80 7.46
CA PRO A 22 -10.97 16.39 8.45
C PRO A 22 -11.34 14.91 8.25
N ALA A 23 -11.50 14.18 9.36
CA ALA A 23 -11.71 12.73 9.39
C ALA A 23 -12.83 12.24 8.45
N ALA A 24 -13.93 13.00 8.34
CA ALA A 24 -15.06 12.70 7.46
C ALA A 24 -14.70 12.63 5.97
N LYS A 25 -13.62 13.30 5.54
CA LYS A 25 -13.10 13.24 4.16
C LYS A 25 -11.88 12.32 4.06
N ALA A 26 -11.09 12.22 5.12
CA ALA A 26 -9.88 11.41 5.15
C ALA A 26 -10.18 9.90 5.07
N ALA A 27 -11.21 9.42 5.76
CA ALA A 27 -11.56 7.99 5.78
C ALA A 27 -11.94 7.40 4.40
N PRO A 28 -12.91 7.96 3.65
CA PRO A 28 -13.26 7.43 2.33
C PRO A 28 -12.12 7.61 1.32
N ALA A 29 -11.34 8.69 1.43
CA ALA A 29 -10.18 8.90 0.57
C ALA A 29 -9.06 7.88 0.85
N ALA A 30 -8.80 7.56 2.12
CA ALA A 30 -7.82 6.54 2.49
C ALA A 30 -8.28 5.14 2.06
N ALA A 31 -9.56 4.83 2.25
CA ALA A 31 -10.16 3.57 1.78
C ALA A 31 -10.01 3.39 0.26
N LYS A 32 -10.21 4.47 -0.51
CA LYS A 32 -9.99 4.48 -1.96
C LYS A 32 -8.53 4.23 -2.33
N GLU A 33 -7.58 4.87 -1.66
CA GLU A 33 -6.15 4.61 -1.94
C GLU A 33 -5.74 3.16 -1.61
N VAL A 34 -6.35 2.53 -0.59
CA VAL A 34 -6.18 1.10 -0.32
C VAL A 34 -6.69 0.23 -1.48
N GLU A 35 -7.88 0.54 -2.02
CA GLU A 35 -8.41 -0.18 -3.18
C GLU A 35 -7.53 0.01 -4.43
N VAL A 36 -7.03 1.22 -4.66
CA VAL A 36 -6.09 1.51 -5.76
C VAL A 36 -4.84 0.66 -5.64
N LEU A 37 -4.25 0.59 -4.44
CA LEU A 37 -3.06 -0.21 -4.19
C LEU A 37 -3.34 -1.70 -4.46
N PHE A 38 -4.47 -2.23 -3.98
CA PHE A 38 -4.84 -3.61 -4.22
C PHE A 38 -5.07 -3.92 -5.70
N LEU A 39 -5.85 -3.08 -6.40
CA LEU A 39 -6.10 -3.22 -7.84
C LEU A 39 -4.80 -3.14 -8.64
N THR A 40 -3.86 -2.27 -8.26
CA THR A 40 -2.54 -2.19 -8.89
C THR A 40 -1.80 -3.52 -8.78
N GLN A 41 -1.80 -4.15 -7.61
CA GLN A 41 -1.15 -5.45 -7.42
C GLN A 41 -1.88 -6.58 -8.14
N LEU A 42 -3.21 -6.52 -8.20
CA LEU A 42 -4.03 -7.48 -8.94
C LEU A 42 -3.72 -7.41 -10.44
N LEU A 43 -3.72 -6.21 -11.03
CA LEU A 43 -3.38 -5.99 -12.44
C LEU A 43 -1.97 -6.46 -12.76
N ARG A 44 -1.00 -6.16 -11.88
CA ARG A 44 0.36 -6.67 -12.00
C ARG A 44 0.42 -8.19 -11.95
N ALA A 45 -0.34 -8.83 -11.07
CA ALA A 45 -0.40 -10.29 -10.97
C ALA A 45 -1.01 -10.92 -12.22
N MET A 46 -2.09 -10.33 -12.76
CA MET A 46 -2.70 -10.74 -14.03
C MET A 46 -1.74 -10.56 -15.20
N ARG A 47 -0.99 -9.46 -15.25
CA ARG A 47 0.01 -9.20 -16.30
C ARG A 47 1.11 -10.25 -16.31
N LYS A 48 1.55 -10.72 -15.14
CA LYS A 48 2.56 -11.79 -15.01
C LYS A 48 2.10 -13.13 -15.58
N THR A 49 0.79 -13.34 -15.83
CA THR A 49 0.30 -14.56 -16.50
C THR A 49 0.37 -14.48 -18.02
N ILE A 50 0.69 -13.32 -18.60
CA ILE A 50 0.87 -13.15 -20.04
C ILE A 50 2.26 -13.68 -20.41
N PRO A 51 2.38 -14.68 -21.32
CA PRO A 51 3.67 -15.21 -21.74
C PRO A 51 4.56 -14.13 -22.35
N GLU A 52 5.84 -14.20 -22.03
CA GLU A 52 6.84 -13.39 -22.73
C GLU A 52 7.02 -13.93 -24.15
N ASN A 53 7.20 -13.02 -25.12
CA ASN A 53 7.56 -13.38 -26.48
C ASN A 53 8.76 -12.55 -26.92
N ASP A 54 9.55 -13.09 -27.85
CA ASP A 54 10.75 -12.44 -28.38
C ASP A 54 10.45 -11.13 -29.16
N LEU A 55 9.18 -10.87 -29.48
CA LEU A 55 8.76 -9.66 -30.19
C LEU A 55 8.70 -8.42 -29.28
N LEU A 56 8.46 -8.61 -27.98
CA LEU A 56 8.39 -7.54 -26.99
C LEU A 56 9.30 -7.87 -25.79
N PRO A 57 10.62 -7.66 -25.93
CA PRO A 57 11.56 -7.93 -24.85
C PRO A 57 11.24 -7.08 -23.61
N ARG A 58 11.50 -7.66 -22.43
CA ARG A 58 11.42 -6.91 -21.17
C ARG A 58 12.55 -5.87 -21.13
N SER A 59 12.25 -4.66 -20.68
CA SER A 59 13.25 -3.60 -20.49
C SER A 59 12.97 -2.85 -19.20
N PRO A 60 13.98 -2.27 -18.53
CA PRO A 60 13.75 -1.47 -17.33
C PRO A 60 12.77 -0.31 -17.54
N ALA A 61 12.80 0.31 -18.73
CA ALA A 61 11.86 1.37 -19.09
C ALA A 61 10.41 0.86 -19.18
N ARG A 62 10.22 -0.36 -19.70
CA ARG A 62 8.92 -1.02 -19.72
C ARG A 62 8.42 -1.29 -18.31
N ASP A 63 9.24 -1.85 -17.42
CA ASP A 63 8.81 -2.15 -16.05
C ASP A 63 8.32 -0.91 -15.29
N VAL A 64 9.00 0.23 -15.48
CA VAL A 64 8.58 1.52 -14.93
C VAL A 64 7.24 1.96 -15.53
N TYR A 65 7.11 1.92 -16.86
CA TYR A 65 5.86 2.27 -17.53
C TYR A 65 4.70 1.39 -17.09
N GLU A 66 4.89 0.07 -17.02
CA GLU A 66 3.87 -0.89 -16.61
C GLU A 66 3.41 -0.63 -15.17
N GLY A 67 4.33 -0.30 -14.26
CA GLY A 67 3.98 0.10 -12.89
C GLY A 67 3.11 1.36 -12.83
N VAL A 68 3.45 2.40 -13.60
CA VAL A 68 2.64 3.64 -13.67
C VAL A 68 1.30 3.41 -14.35
N PHE A 69 1.29 2.59 -15.40
CA PHE A 69 0.09 2.22 -16.14
C PHE A 69 -0.89 1.47 -15.24
N ASP A 70 -0.44 0.40 -14.56
CA ASP A 70 -1.27 -0.39 -13.65
C ASP A 70 -1.91 0.49 -12.58
N ARG A 71 -1.14 1.40 -11.99
CA ARG A 71 -1.65 2.34 -10.99
C ARG A 71 -2.69 3.32 -11.56
N THR A 72 -2.49 3.83 -12.77
CA THR A 72 -3.43 4.76 -13.42
C THR A 72 -4.75 4.06 -13.75
N VAL A 73 -4.68 2.83 -14.26
CA VAL A 73 -5.87 2.01 -14.52
C VAL A 73 -6.59 1.68 -13.21
N ALA A 74 -5.86 1.26 -12.18
CA ALA A 74 -6.41 0.98 -10.85
C ALA A 74 -7.11 2.21 -10.25
N ALA A 75 -6.52 3.40 -10.34
CA ALA A 75 -7.12 4.64 -9.88
C ALA A 75 -8.45 4.95 -10.59
N ALA A 76 -8.51 4.77 -11.91
CA ALA A 76 -9.74 4.96 -12.68
C ALA A 76 -10.81 3.91 -12.33
N MET A 77 -10.40 2.66 -12.08
CA MET A 77 -11.31 1.59 -11.66
C MET A 77 -11.92 1.86 -10.27
N ALA A 78 -11.11 2.28 -9.30
CA ALA A 78 -11.53 2.58 -7.92
C ALA A 78 -12.56 3.72 -7.82
N GLU A 79 -12.74 4.56 -8.84
CA GLU A 79 -13.84 5.54 -8.88
C GLU A 79 -15.23 4.89 -8.77
N ARG A 80 -15.36 3.62 -9.18
CA ARG A 80 -16.61 2.86 -9.13
C ARG A 80 -16.67 1.84 -8.00
N ASP A 81 -15.66 1.82 -7.12
CA ASP A 81 -15.55 0.85 -6.01
C ASP A 81 -15.84 -0.61 -6.44
N PRO A 82 -15.15 -1.13 -7.47
CA PRO A 82 -15.47 -2.43 -8.07
C PRO A 82 -15.30 -3.60 -7.11
N LEU A 83 -14.51 -3.44 -6.05
CA LEU A 83 -14.31 -4.47 -5.02
C LEU A 83 -15.12 -4.18 -3.75
N GLY A 84 -15.89 -3.09 -3.70
CA GLY A 84 -16.68 -2.68 -2.55
C GLY A 84 -15.86 -2.32 -1.32
N MET A 85 -14.54 -2.10 -1.47
CA MET A 85 -13.64 -1.82 -0.37
C MET A 85 -13.80 -0.40 0.16
N VAL A 86 -14.06 0.58 -0.71
CA VAL A 86 -14.28 1.96 -0.26
C VAL A 86 -15.48 2.03 0.65
N HIS A 87 -16.58 1.42 0.22
CA HIS A 87 -17.79 1.32 1.05
C HIS A 87 -17.53 0.52 2.34
N SER A 88 -16.96 -0.68 2.25
CA SER A 88 -16.78 -1.57 3.41
C SER A 88 -15.84 -1.02 4.49
N ILE A 89 -14.77 -0.34 4.08
CA ILE A 89 -13.82 0.31 4.99
C ILE A 89 -14.44 1.58 5.61
N SER A 90 -15.13 2.39 4.80
CA SER A 90 -15.72 3.65 5.27
C SER A 90 -16.87 3.44 6.26
N GLU A 91 -17.67 2.39 6.06
CA GLU A 91 -18.78 2.02 6.95
C GLU A 91 -18.33 1.20 8.19
N GLY A 92 -17.03 0.92 8.32
CA GLY A 92 -16.50 0.18 9.48
C GLY A 92 -16.94 -1.29 9.55
N VAL A 93 -17.34 -1.89 8.42
CA VAL A 93 -17.73 -3.32 8.35
C VAL A 93 -16.54 -4.23 8.64
N LEU A 94 -15.32 -3.77 8.30
CA LEU A 94 -14.08 -4.31 8.83
C LEU A 94 -13.90 -3.81 10.28
N LYS A 95 -14.59 -4.45 11.22
CA LYS A 95 -14.32 -4.25 12.65
C LYS A 95 -12.82 -4.48 12.89
N PRO A 96 -12.04 -3.46 13.31
CA PRO A 96 -10.72 -3.74 13.85
C PRO A 96 -10.93 -4.70 15.03
N GLY A 97 -10.18 -5.81 15.03
CA GLY A 97 -10.07 -6.66 16.21
C GLY A 97 -9.65 -5.80 17.41
N PRO A 98 -10.07 -6.15 18.63
CA PRO A 98 -9.82 -5.32 19.80
C PRO A 98 -8.31 -5.17 20.06
N GLU A 99 -7.86 -3.92 19.95
CA GLU A 99 -6.64 -3.32 20.53
C GLU A 99 -5.24 -3.85 20.11
N PRO A 100 -4.20 -3.00 20.26
CA PRO A 100 -2.98 -3.07 19.47
C PRO A 100 -2.16 -4.32 19.80
N ALA A 101 -1.59 -4.94 18.78
CA ALA A 101 -0.45 -5.81 18.99
C ALA A 101 0.65 -4.96 19.64
N ASP A 102 0.90 -5.20 20.92
CA ASP A 102 2.15 -4.90 21.59
C ASP A 102 3.29 -5.52 20.78
N THR A 103 3.77 -4.82 19.76
CA THR A 103 5.13 -4.98 19.28
C THR A 103 5.96 -3.94 20.01
N ALA A 104 6.19 -4.23 21.29
CA ALA A 104 7.45 -3.89 21.93
C ALA A 104 8.57 -4.54 21.10
N VAL A 105 8.98 -3.84 20.04
CA VAL A 105 10.21 -4.14 19.32
C VAL A 105 11.34 -3.75 20.25
N GLY A 106 11.87 -4.77 20.95
CA GLY A 106 13.14 -4.68 21.65
C GLY A 106 13.02 -4.53 23.16
N ASP A 107 12.74 -5.62 23.85
CA ASP A 107 13.49 -5.92 25.06
C ASP A 107 13.99 -7.37 24.98
N LEU A 108 15.28 -7.52 24.69
CA LEU A 108 15.94 -8.81 24.71
C LEU A 108 16.20 -9.15 26.19
N PRO A 109 15.72 -10.29 26.71
CA PRO A 109 16.02 -10.66 28.08
C PRO A 109 17.52 -10.90 28.22
N GLY A 110 18.19 -9.95 28.88
CA GLY A 110 19.58 -10.01 29.27
C GLY A 110 19.82 -11.25 30.12
N ARG A 111 20.46 -12.25 29.53
CA ARG A 111 21.16 -13.29 30.27
C ARG A 111 22.36 -12.68 30.97
N ASP A 112 22.33 -12.60 32.30
CA ASP A 112 23.51 -12.68 33.16
C ASP A 112 23.06 -13.13 34.57
N ARG A 113 23.15 -14.40 34.97
CA ARG A 113 24.32 -15.15 35.49
C ARG A 113 25.24 -14.37 36.44
N ARG A 114 24.99 -14.60 37.74
CA ARG A 114 25.95 -14.64 38.88
C ARG A 114 26.05 -13.38 39.75
N GLY A 115 25.66 -13.56 41.01
CA GLY A 115 26.58 -13.42 42.14
C GLY A 115 26.54 -12.09 42.89
N ARG A 116 25.90 -12.07 44.06
CA ARG A 116 26.58 -12.16 45.37
C ARG A 116 25.55 -12.37 46.47
#